data_AF-A0A1B6ZEA5-F1
#
_entry.id   AF-A0A1B6ZEA5-F1
#
_cell.length_a   1.000
_cell.length_b   1.000
_cell.length_c   1.000
_cell.angle_alpha   90.00
_cell.angle_beta   90.00
_cell.angle_gamma   90.00
#
_symmetry.space_group_name_H-M   'P 1'
#
loop_
_entity.id
_entity.type
_entity.pdbx_description
1 polymer ?
#
loop_
_entity_poly.entity_id
_entity_poly.type
_entity_poly.pdbx_seq_one_letter_code
_entity_poly.pdbx_strand_id
1 'polypeptide(L)'
;MPHLAILKPPGLSRHFLAALAITLLLLCAAGEAWAHNVAEGDKGYIQESSGVLFWPFVYLGAKHMVTGYDHLLFLFGVIFFLYRMKDIGIYVTLFAIGHSTTLLFGVLTGISANAYIIDAIIGLSVVYKALDNLGAFQRWFGFQPNTKAATLIFGFFHGFGLATKILEFEIAEDGLIVNLIAFNIGVELGQLLALAAILILMGFWRKTESFMRHAFAANTVLMAAGFMLVGFQLAGYAAN
;
A
#
# COMPACT_ATOMS: atom_id res chain seq x y z
N MET A 1 -13.89 21.00 -3.81
CA MET A 1 -13.76 19.64 -4.37
C MET A 1 -13.54 19.79 -5.86
N PRO A 2 -12.37 19.46 -6.43
CA PRO A 2 -12.26 19.47 -7.89
C PRO A 2 -13.11 18.30 -8.40
N HIS A 3 -13.97 18.58 -9.38
CA HIS A 3 -14.77 17.60 -10.10
C HIS A 3 -13.93 16.35 -10.41
N LEU A 4 -14.27 15.21 -9.80
CA LEU A 4 -13.86 13.91 -10.33
C LEU A 4 -14.45 13.84 -11.74
N ALA A 5 -13.60 14.00 -12.75
CA ALA A 5 -13.98 13.69 -14.11
C ALA A 5 -14.39 12.21 -14.09
N ILE A 6 -15.70 11.96 -14.13
CA ILE A 6 -16.26 10.62 -14.17
C ILE A 6 -15.69 9.98 -15.44
N LEU A 7 -14.67 9.13 -15.30
CA LEU A 7 -14.13 8.38 -16.40
C LEU A 7 -15.27 7.54 -16.97
N LYS A 8 -15.73 7.88 -18.18
CA LYS A 8 -16.58 6.99 -18.95
C LYS A 8 -15.70 5.82 -19.39
N PRO A 9 -16.11 4.56 -19.18
CA PRO A 9 -15.37 3.44 -19.71
C PRO A 9 -15.24 3.63 -21.23
N PRO A 10 -14.03 3.57 -21.81
CA PRO A 10 -13.93 3.51 -23.26
C PRO A 10 -14.71 2.28 -23.75
N GLY A 11 -15.24 2.32 -24.97
CA GLY A 11 -15.80 1.11 -25.58
C GLY A 11 -14.76 -0.02 -25.50
N LEU A 12 -15.15 -1.16 -24.93
CA LEU A 12 -14.23 -2.30 -24.70
C LEU A 12 -13.66 -2.75 -26.05
N SER A 13 -12.44 -2.34 -26.39
CA SER A 13 -11.75 -2.84 -27.58
C SER A 13 -11.16 -4.21 -27.29
N ARG A 14 -11.14 -5.11 -28.29
CA ARG A 14 -10.50 -6.43 -28.17
C ARG A 14 -9.04 -6.33 -27.71
N HIS A 15 -8.33 -5.27 -28.12
CA HIS A 15 -6.95 -5.02 -27.71
C HIS A 15 -6.83 -4.65 -26.23
N PHE A 16 -7.79 -3.91 -25.67
CA PHE A 16 -7.84 -3.59 -24.24
C PHE A 16 -8.04 -4.85 -23.40
N LEU A 17 -8.99 -5.71 -23.80
CA LEU A 17 -9.24 -6.98 -23.13
C LEU A 17 -8.03 -7.92 -23.19
N ALA A 18 -7.37 -8.00 -24.35
CA ALA A 18 -6.16 -8.80 -24.51
C ALA A 18 -5.00 -8.27 -23.66
N ALA A 19 -4.79 -6.94 -23.63
CA ALA A 19 -3.75 -6.34 -22.80
C ALA A 19 -4.03 -6.52 -21.30
N LEU A 20 -5.30 -6.40 -20.86
CA LEU A 20 -5.70 -6.68 -19.50
C LEU A 20 -5.47 -8.15 -19.14
N ALA A 21 -5.86 -9.07 -20.02
CA ALA A 21 -5.66 -10.51 -19.84
C ALA A 21 -4.17 -10.87 -19.78
N ILE A 22 -3.33 -10.29 -20.65
CA ILE A 22 -1.87 -10.49 -20.65
C ILE A 22 -1.26 -9.91 -19.38
N THR A 23 -1.69 -8.73 -18.94
CA THR A 23 -1.21 -8.10 -17.71
C THR A 23 -1.60 -8.96 -16.50
N LEU A 24 -2.83 -9.45 -16.44
CA LEU A 24 -3.30 -10.39 -15.42
C LEU A 24 -2.49 -11.70 -15.44
N LEU A 25 -2.21 -12.25 -16.61
CA LEU A 25 -1.40 -13.46 -16.78
C LEU A 25 0.05 -13.25 -16.34
N LEU A 26 0.68 -12.14 -16.72
CA LEU A 26 2.05 -11.80 -16.31
C LEU A 26 2.14 -11.54 -14.81
N LEU A 27 1.12 -10.91 -14.24
CA LEU A 27 1.00 -10.69 -12.79
C LEU A 27 0.76 -12.00 -12.03
N CYS A 28 0.00 -12.96 -12.58
CA CYS A 28 -0.17 -14.28 -11.99
C CYS A 28 1.06 -15.20 -12.17
N ALA A 29 1.84 -14.98 -13.23
CA ALA A 29 3.07 -15.71 -13.51
C ALA A 29 4.30 -15.14 -12.78
N ALA A 30 4.19 -13.97 -12.17
CA ALA A 30 5.18 -13.45 -11.23
C ALA A 30 5.12 -14.30 -9.95
N GLY A 31 5.88 -15.39 -9.96
CA GLY A 31 6.11 -16.23 -8.79
C GLY A 31 6.65 -15.39 -7.63
N GLU A 32 6.16 -15.73 -6.43
CA GLU A 32 6.36 -15.01 -5.17
C GLU A 32 6.00 -13.52 -5.27
N ALA A 33 4.72 -13.19 -5.05
CA ALA A 33 4.37 -11.83 -4.68
C ALA A 33 4.76 -11.64 -3.20
N TRP A 34 5.94 -11.07 -2.97
CA TRP A 34 6.47 -10.64 -1.67
C TRP A 34 5.64 -9.48 -1.11
N ALA A 35 4.34 -9.69 -0.91
CA ALA A 35 3.51 -8.72 -0.22
C ALA A 35 3.96 -8.71 1.24
N HIS A 36 4.55 -7.58 1.65
CA HIS A 36 4.71 -7.20 3.05
C HIS A 36 5.60 -8.10 3.93
N ASN A 37 6.50 -8.91 3.35
CA ASN A 37 7.53 -9.59 4.12
C ASN A 37 8.77 -8.71 4.28
N VAL A 38 9.26 -8.59 5.52
CA VAL A 38 10.67 -8.26 5.77
C VAL A 38 11.49 -9.37 5.12
N ALA A 39 12.48 -9.02 4.29
CA ALA A 39 13.24 -10.03 3.54
C ALA A 39 13.82 -11.06 4.51
N GLU A 40 13.84 -12.35 4.16
CA GLU A 40 14.30 -13.42 5.08
C GLU A 40 15.70 -13.14 5.65
N GLY A 41 16.59 -12.50 4.87
CA GLY A 41 17.91 -12.08 5.33
C GLY A 41 17.92 -10.97 6.39
N ASP A 42 16.89 -10.11 6.40
CA ASP A 42 16.76 -9.06 7.42
C ASP A 42 16.21 -9.65 8.75
N LYS A 43 15.46 -10.76 8.70
CA LYS A 43 14.93 -11.44 9.90
C LYS A 43 16.06 -11.95 10.79
N GLY A 44 17.06 -12.63 10.23
CA GLY A 44 18.22 -13.12 10.97
C GLY A 44 19.01 -11.98 11.63
N TYR A 45 19.22 -10.87 10.90
CA TYR A 45 19.88 -9.68 11.44
C TYR A 45 19.13 -9.09 12.65
N ILE A 46 17.79 -9.05 12.60
CA ILE A 46 16.97 -8.50 13.70
C ILE A 46 17.00 -9.43 14.93
N GLN A 47 16.97 -10.75 14.73
CA GLN A 47 16.95 -11.74 15.81
C GLN A 47 18.29 -11.82 16.55
N GLU A 48 19.40 -11.64 15.84
CA GLU A 48 20.75 -11.69 16.42
C GLU A 48 21.22 -10.35 17.01
N SER A 49 20.39 -9.31 16.90
CA SER A 49 20.71 -7.94 17.30
C SER A 49 20.03 -7.54 18.62
N SER A 50 20.81 -7.04 19.58
CA SER A 50 20.30 -6.52 20.86
C SER A 50 20.67 -5.04 21.08
N GLY A 51 19.80 -4.28 21.72
CA GLY A 51 20.03 -2.89 22.09
C GLY A 51 19.58 -1.88 21.03
N VAL A 52 20.00 -0.62 21.19
CA VAL A 52 19.57 0.48 20.31
C VAL A 52 20.34 0.46 18.99
N LEU A 53 19.64 0.15 17.90
CA LEU A 53 20.14 0.09 16.53
C LEU A 53 19.40 1.09 15.65
N PHE A 54 19.62 2.37 15.91
CA PHE A 54 18.89 3.44 15.25
C PHE A 54 19.00 3.40 13.72
N TRP A 55 20.21 3.48 13.14
CA TRP A 55 20.38 3.53 11.69
C TRP A 55 19.95 2.26 10.95
N PRO A 56 20.25 1.05 11.45
CA PRO A 56 19.73 -0.17 10.85
C PRO A 56 18.20 -0.20 10.76
N PHE A 57 17.49 0.20 11.82
CA PHE A 57 16.03 0.24 11.80
C PHE A 57 15.48 1.34 10.89
N VAL A 58 16.12 2.51 10.79
CA VAL A 58 15.78 3.53 9.77
C VAL A 58 15.90 2.94 8.37
N TYR A 59 17.00 2.25 8.06
CA TYR A 59 17.18 1.61 6.76
C TYR A 59 16.12 0.53 6.52
N LEU A 60 15.85 -0.30 7.52
CA LEU A 60 14.86 -1.38 7.43
C LEU A 60 13.45 -0.83 7.18
N GLY A 61 13.06 0.24 7.88
CA GLY A 61 11.79 0.92 7.65
C GLY A 61 11.68 1.51 6.24
N ALA A 62 12.76 2.15 5.76
CA ALA A 62 12.80 2.69 4.40
C ALA A 62 12.71 1.59 3.34
N LYS A 63 13.45 0.48 3.55
CA LYS A 63 13.44 -0.70 2.69
C LYS A 63 12.05 -1.34 2.66
N HIS A 64 11.43 -1.52 3.82
CA HIS A 64 10.06 -2.04 3.94
C HIS A 64 9.07 -1.19 3.12
N MET A 65 9.11 0.13 3.26
CA MET A 65 8.22 1.03 2.52
C MET A 65 8.45 1.01 1.00
N VAL A 66 9.70 0.90 0.55
CA VAL A 66 10.05 0.91 -0.89
C VAL A 66 9.85 -0.46 -1.54
N THR A 67 9.94 -1.55 -0.79
CA THR A 67 9.74 -2.92 -1.30
C THR A 67 8.30 -3.42 -1.11
N GLY A 68 7.51 -2.78 -0.24
CA GLY A 68 6.09 -3.06 -0.05
C GLY A 68 5.25 -2.64 -1.26
N TYR A 69 4.95 -3.60 -2.14
CA TYR A 69 4.16 -3.34 -3.35
C TYR A 69 2.76 -2.79 -3.05
N ASP A 70 2.14 -3.24 -1.96
CA ASP A 70 0.84 -2.76 -1.49
C ASP A 70 0.86 -1.26 -1.17
N HIS A 71 1.88 -0.78 -0.45
CA HIS A 71 2.09 0.63 -0.14
C HIS A 71 2.31 1.47 -1.40
N LEU A 72 3.15 0.98 -2.31
CA LEU A 72 3.41 1.66 -3.58
C LEU A 72 2.16 1.73 -4.46
N LEU A 73 1.39 0.64 -4.56
CA LEU A 73 0.14 0.59 -5.32
C LEU A 73 -0.92 1.49 -4.68
N PHE A 74 -1.05 1.48 -3.36
CA PHE A 74 -1.96 2.38 -2.65
C PHE A 74 -1.58 3.85 -2.85
N LEU A 75 -0.30 4.19 -2.67
CA LEU A 75 0.22 5.55 -2.88
C LEU A 75 0.01 6.00 -4.33
N PHE A 76 0.30 5.14 -5.31
CA PHE A 76 0.01 5.39 -6.72
C PHE A 76 -1.48 5.68 -6.95
N GLY A 77 -2.36 4.87 -6.37
CA GLY A 77 -3.81 5.08 -6.41
C GLY A 77 -4.23 6.42 -5.80
N VAL A 78 -3.68 6.79 -4.63
CA VAL A 78 -3.92 8.08 -3.95
C VAL A 78 -3.53 9.25 -4.83
N ILE A 79 -2.32 9.23 -5.39
CA ILE A 79 -1.86 10.37 -6.17
C ILE A 79 -2.50 10.44 -7.56
N PHE A 80 -3.10 9.36 -8.07
CA PHE A 80 -3.54 9.23 -9.47
C PHE A 80 -4.33 10.44 -9.98
N PHE A 81 -5.27 10.97 -9.18
CA PHE A 81 -6.07 12.17 -9.50
C PHE A 81 -5.82 13.36 -8.57
N LEU A 82 -4.88 13.26 -7.62
CA LEU A 82 -4.51 14.40 -6.80
C LEU A 82 -3.44 15.24 -7.52
N TYR A 83 -3.76 16.52 -7.74
CA TYR A 83 -2.89 17.48 -8.43
C TYR A 83 -2.23 18.49 -7.47
N ARG A 84 -2.82 18.72 -6.29
CA ARG A 84 -2.30 19.70 -5.34
C ARG A 84 -1.42 19.00 -4.32
N MET A 85 -0.18 19.48 -4.17
CA MET A 85 0.77 18.96 -3.17
C MET A 85 0.21 19.01 -1.75
N LYS A 86 -0.60 20.03 -1.43
CA LYS A 86 -1.30 20.13 -0.13
C LYS A 86 -2.26 18.96 0.11
N ASP A 87 -3.03 18.57 -0.91
CA ASP A 87 -3.99 17.47 -0.79
C ASP A 87 -3.23 16.15 -0.62
N ILE A 88 -2.21 15.90 -1.44
CA ILE A 88 -1.33 14.73 -1.34
C ILE A 88 -0.73 14.61 0.05
N GLY A 89 -0.15 15.71 0.58
CA GLY A 89 0.42 15.75 1.92
C GLY A 89 -0.57 15.34 3.00
N ILE A 90 -1.84 15.78 2.92
CA ILE A 90 -2.88 15.36 3.88
C ILE A 90 -3.09 13.85 3.87
N TYR A 91 -3.18 13.21 2.70
CA TYR A 91 -3.40 11.76 2.63
C TYR A 91 -2.20 10.98 3.14
N VAL A 92 -0.98 11.40 2.76
CA VAL A 92 0.28 10.79 3.19
C VAL A 92 0.43 10.90 4.72
N THR A 93 0.12 12.06 5.29
CA THR A 93 0.14 12.26 6.74
C THR A 93 -0.94 11.45 7.46
N LEU A 94 -2.18 11.40 6.95
CA LEU A 94 -3.24 10.60 7.56
C LEU A 94 -2.90 9.10 7.56
N PHE A 95 -2.32 8.61 6.47
CA PHE A 95 -1.85 7.24 6.38
C PHE A 95 -0.74 6.98 7.40
N ALA A 96 0.29 7.84 7.43
CA ALA A 96 1.42 7.73 8.36
C ALA A 96 0.96 7.76 9.83
N ILE A 97 0.03 8.65 10.19
CA ILE A 97 -0.55 8.70 11.53
C ILE A 97 -1.23 7.38 11.87
N GLY A 98 -2.08 6.85 10.98
CA GLY A 98 -2.76 5.57 11.22
C GLY A 98 -1.78 4.41 11.37
N HIS A 99 -0.83 4.33 10.44
CA HIS A 99 0.21 3.32 10.41
C HIS A 99 1.05 3.32 11.70
N SER A 100 1.69 4.44 12.01
CA SER A 100 2.57 4.55 13.18
C SER A 100 1.82 4.29 14.50
N THR A 101 0.56 4.71 14.60
CA THR A 101 -0.26 4.51 15.82
C THR A 101 -0.50 3.02 16.08
N THR A 102 -0.97 2.29 15.09
CA THR A 102 -1.31 0.86 15.25
C THR A 102 -0.09 -0.04 15.27
N LEU A 103 1.00 0.36 14.59
CA LEU A 103 2.28 -0.32 14.71
C LEU A 103 2.78 -0.30 16.15
N LEU A 104 2.91 0.90 16.73
CA LEU A 104 3.40 1.07 18.10
C LEU A 104 2.44 0.41 19.09
N PHE A 105 1.13 0.62 18.92
CA PHE A 105 0.13 0.02 19.81
C PHE A 105 0.18 -1.52 19.78
N GLY A 106 0.17 -2.13 18.59
CA GLY A 106 0.19 -3.58 18.45
C GLY A 106 1.44 -4.20 19.08
N VAL A 107 2.62 -3.65 18.78
CA VAL A 107 3.88 -4.17 19.34
C VAL A 107 3.95 -3.97 20.86
N LEU A 108 3.61 -2.78 21.37
CA LEU A 108 3.71 -2.48 22.82
C LEU A 108 2.70 -3.24 23.68
N THR A 109 1.55 -3.62 23.11
CA THR A 109 0.51 -4.37 23.83
C THR A 109 0.59 -5.88 23.59
N GLY A 110 1.42 -6.32 22.64
CA GLY A 110 1.49 -7.71 22.21
C GLY A 110 0.22 -8.18 21.49
N ILE A 111 -0.66 -7.26 21.07
CA ILE A 111 -1.88 -7.62 20.34
C ILE A 111 -1.51 -7.90 18.88
N SER A 112 -1.79 -9.11 18.44
CA SER A 112 -1.61 -9.57 17.06
C SER A 112 -2.91 -10.13 16.49
N ALA A 113 -2.95 -10.28 15.16
CA ALA A 113 -4.01 -10.99 14.46
C ALA A 113 -3.40 -11.99 13.48
N ASN A 114 -4.23 -12.69 12.70
CA ASN A 114 -3.72 -13.52 11.63
C ASN A 114 -3.16 -12.63 10.50
N ALA A 115 -1.87 -12.77 10.21
CA ALA A 115 -1.19 -11.96 9.20
C ALA A 115 -1.83 -12.07 7.80
N TYR A 116 -2.24 -13.26 7.38
CA TYR A 116 -2.91 -13.44 6.08
C TYR A 116 -4.22 -12.66 5.98
N ILE A 117 -5.01 -12.62 7.07
CA ILE A 117 -6.27 -11.87 7.09
C ILE A 117 -6.02 -10.37 7.02
N ILE A 118 -5.05 -9.86 7.79
CA ILE A 118 -4.73 -8.43 7.77
C ILE A 118 -4.16 -8.01 6.41
N ASP A 119 -3.26 -8.82 5.83
CA ASP A 119 -2.68 -8.56 4.51
C ASP A 119 -3.73 -8.64 3.39
N ALA A 120 -4.75 -9.49 3.53
CA ALA A 120 -5.90 -9.48 2.63
C ALA A 120 -6.71 -8.17 2.75
N ILE A 121 -6.93 -7.65 3.97
CA ILE A 121 -7.59 -6.35 4.17
C ILE A 121 -6.75 -5.20 3.57
N ILE A 122 -5.43 -5.27 3.71
CA ILE A 122 -4.49 -4.35 3.07
C ILE A 122 -4.64 -4.41 1.53
N GLY A 123 -4.68 -5.60 0.93
CA GLY A 123 -4.95 -5.76 -0.51
C GLY A 123 -6.30 -5.15 -0.94
N LEU A 124 -7.34 -5.28 -0.11
CA LEU A 124 -8.64 -4.64 -0.34
C LEU A 124 -8.57 -3.11 -0.32
N SER A 125 -7.61 -2.50 0.41
CA SER A 125 -7.42 -1.04 0.38
C SER A 125 -7.01 -0.54 -1.02
N VAL A 126 -6.22 -1.33 -1.75
CA VAL A 126 -5.82 -1.03 -3.14
C VAL A 126 -7.02 -1.13 -4.07
N VAL A 127 -7.84 -2.18 -3.92
CA VAL A 127 -9.11 -2.36 -4.65
C VAL A 127 -10.04 -1.18 -4.40
N TYR A 128 -10.24 -0.82 -3.13
CA TYR A 128 -11.04 0.34 -2.74
C TYR A 128 -10.55 1.60 -3.45
N LYS A 129 -9.24 1.85 -3.46
CA LYS A 129 -8.71 3.08 -4.03
C LYS A 129 -8.87 3.14 -5.55
N ALA A 130 -8.73 2.01 -6.23
CA ALA A 130 -9.02 1.92 -7.65
C ALA A 130 -10.51 2.19 -7.96
N LEU A 131 -11.43 1.64 -7.16
CA LEU A 131 -12.87 1.89 -7.29
C LEU A 131 -13.24 3.36 -7.03
N ASP A 132 -12.63 3.98 -6.01
CA ASP A 132 -12.75 5.40 -5.70
C ASP A 132 -12.33 6.27 -6.90
N ASN A 133 -11.16 5.97 -7.48
CA ASN A 133 -10.64 6.66 -8.66
C ASN A 133 -11.53 6.52 -9.91
N LEU A 134 -12.25 5.40 -10.05
CA LEU A 134 -13.20 5.16 -11.14
C LEU A 134 -14.59 5.76 -10.90
N GLY A 135 -14.80 6.39 -9.74
CA GLY A 135 -16.10 6.93 -9.32
C GLY A 135 -17.16 5.83 -9.14
N ALA A 136 -16.73 4.61 -8.82
CA ALA A 136 -17.62 3.45 -8.73
C ALA A 136 -18.64 3.61 -7.60
N PHE A 137 -18.23 4.08 -6.42
CA PHE A 137 -19.12 4.24 -5.27
C PHE A 137 -20.30 5.17 -5.55
N GLN A 138 -20.04 6.37 -6.10
CA GLN A 138 -21.10 7.29 -6.50
C GLN A 138 -22.03 6.69 -7.56
N ARG A 139 -21.52 5.91 -8.51
CA ARG A 139 -22.31 5.31 -9.59
C ARG A 139 -23.17 4.13 -9.11
N TRP A 140 -22.63 3.29 -8.24
CA TRP A 140 -23.30 2.07 -7.78
C TRP A 140 -24.25 2.34 -6.61
N PHE A 141 -23.87 3.25 -5.71
CA PHE A 141 -24.58 3.46 -4.45
C PHE A 141 -25.11 4.89 -4.27
N GLY A 142 -24.83 5.81 -5.20
CA GLY A 142 -25.25 7.21 -5.09
C GLY A 142 -24.52 8.01 -3.99
N PHE A 143 -23.48 7.42 -3.39
CA PHE A 143 -22.75 7.97 -2.24
C PHE A 143 -21.24 7.81 -2.43
N GLN A 144 -20.47 8.83 -2.03
CA GLN A 144 -19.01 8.80 -2.01
C GLN A 144 -18.51 8.72 -0.56
N PRO A 145 -17.82 7.63 -0.17
CA PRO A 145 -17.22 7.53 1.15
C PRO A 145 -16.18 8.62 1.39
N ASN A 146 -15.97 8.99 2.65
CA ASN A 146 -14.94 9.98 3.00
C ASN A 146 -13.55 9.38 2.79
N THR A 147 -12.90 9.79 1.70
CA THR A 147 -11.59 9.30 1.29
C THR A 147 -10.50 9.54 2.33
N LYS A 148 -10.56 10.64 3.09
CA LYS A 148 -9.60 10.93 4.15
C LYS A 148 -9.74 9.96 5.32
N ALA A 149 -10.97 9.67 5.71
CA ALA A 149 -11.25 8.69 6.76
C ALA A 149 -10.83 7.29 6.32
N ALA A 150 -11.13 6.91 5.07
CA ALA A 150 -10.69 5.63 4.49
C ALA A 150 -9.15 5.50 4.52
N THR A 151 -8.41 6.54 4.12
CA THR A 151 -6.93 6.52 4.17
C THR A 151 -6.37 6.37 5.57
N LEU A 152 -6.97 7.03 6.57
CA LEU A 152 -6.59 6.82 7.97
C LEU A 152 -6.84 5.37 8.43
N ILE A 153 -8.02 4.83 8.10
CA ILE A 153 -8.40 3.44 8.42
C ILE A 153 -7.46 2.44 7.76
N PHE A 154 -7.10 2.65 6.49
CA PHE A 154 -6.11 1.80 5.84
C PHE A 154 -4.73 1.94 6.45
N GLY A 155 -4.34 3.15 6.88
CA GLY A 155 -3.14 3.33 7.70
C GLY A 155 -3.16 2.43 8.94
N PHE A 156 -4.28 2.37 9.66
CA PHE A 156 -4.43 1.47 10.82
C PHE A 156 -4.23 0.00 10.47
N PHE A 157 -4.78 -0.49 9.36
CA PHE A 157 -4.58 -1.89 8.97
C PHE A 157 -3.13 -2.18 8.56
N HIS A 158 -2.47 -1.28 7.83
CA HIS A 158 -1.07 -1.47 7.45
C HIS A 158 -0.12 -1.49 8.67
N GLY A 159 -0.29 -0.54 9.59
CA GLY A 159 0.52 -0.49 10.81
C GLY A 159 0.32 -1.72 11.69
N PHE A 160 -0.93 -2.18 11.82
CA PHE A 160 -1.26 -3.37 12.58
C PHE A 160 -0.75 -4.68 11.92
N GLY A 161 -0.77 -4.75 10.58
CA GLY A 161 -0.20 -5.86 9.83
C GLY A 161 1.31 -6.00 10.07
N LEU A 162 2.03 -4.88 10.03
CA LEU A 162 3.44 -4.86 10.38
C LEU A 162 3.69 -5.23 11.85
N ALA A 163 2.89 -4.71 12.79
CA ALA A 163 3.01 -5.06 14.20
C ALA A 163 2.91 -6.57 14.43
N THR A 164 1.91 -7.21 13.79
CA THR A 164 1.72 -8.66 13.83
C THR A 164 2.98 -9.41 13.40
N LYS A 165 3.62 -8.98 12.30
CA LYS A 165 4.87 -9.58 11.81
C LYS A 165 6.06 -9.36 12.73
N ILE A 166 6.21 -8.16 13.27
CA ILE A 166 7.28 -7.84 14.23
C ILE A 166 7.17 -8.72 15.47
N LEU A 167 5.95 -8.92 15.98
CA LEU A 167 5.71 -9.82 17.11
C LEU A 167 6.07 -11.28 16.78
N GLU A 168 5.81 -11.75 15.55
CA GLU A 168 6.25 -13.07 15.07
C GLU A 168 7.78 -13.23 14.97
N PHE A 169 8.54 -12.12 14.94
CA PHE A 169 10.01 -12.16 14.82
C PHE A 169 10.74 -12.27 16.15
N GLU A 170 10.04 -12.19 17.29
CA GLU A 170 10.63 -12.30 18.64
C GLU A 170 11.82 -11.34 18.85
N ILE A 171 11.66 -10.07 18.46
CA ILE A 171 12.71 -9.05 18.59
C ILE A 171 13.07 -8.85 20.06
N ALA A 172 14.37 -8.66 20.35
CA ALA A 172 14.85 -8.32 21.68
C ALA A 172 14.14 -7.08 22.25
N GLU A 173 13.68 -7.16 23.50
CA GLU A 173 13.01 -6.06 24.19
C GLU A 173 13.94 -4.85 24.43
N ASP A 174 15.25 -5.12 24.55
CA ASP A 174 16.26 -4.09 24.75
C ASP A 174 16.37 -3.17 23.53
N GLY A 175 16.11 -1.87 23.72
CA GLY A 175 16.10 -0.87 22.66
C GLY A 175 14.86 -0.87 21.76
N LEU A 176 13.88 -1.75 21.99
CA LEU A 176 12.71 -1.95 21.13
C LEU A 176 11.99 -0.65 20.76
N ILE A 177 11.65 0.18 21.75
CA ILE A 177 10.92 1.44 21.52
C ILE A 177 11.70 2.38 20.60
N VAL A 178 13.00 2.53 20.84
CA VAL A 178 13.85 3.41 20.05
C VAL A 178 13.99 2.87 18.63
N ASN A 179 14.13 1.55 18.48
CA ASN A 179 14.22 0.87 17.21
C ASN A 179 12.91 0.98 16.41
N LEU A 180 11.74 0.90 17.05
CA LEU A 180 10.44 1.11 16.40
C LEU A 180 10.23 2.57 15.94
N ILE A 181 10.67 3.54 16.75
CA ILE A 181 10.66 4.95 16.35
C ILE A 181 11.58 5.16 15.14
N ALA A 182 12.79 4.60 15.19
CA ALA A 182 13.75 4.65 14.10
C ALA A 182 13.19 4.01 12.82
N PHE A 183 12.51 2.87 12.95
CA PHE A 183 11.80 2.22 11.85
C PHE A 183 10.73 3.13 11.23
N ASN A 184 9.88 3.76 12.04
CA ASN A 184 8.86 4.69 11.53
C ASN A 184 9.46 5.88 10.80
N ILE A 185 10.57 6.44 11.30
CA ILE A 185 11.32 7.49 10.58
C ILE A 185 11.77 6.96 9.21
N GLY A 186 12.29 5.73 9.17
CA GLY A 186 12.61 5.02 7.93
C GLY A 186 11.43 4.91 6.96
N VAL A 187 10.27 4.47 7.44
CA VAL A 187 9.04 4.35 6.65
C VAL A 187 8.62 5.69 6.07
N GLU A 188 8.63 6.75 6.89
CA GLU A 188 8.29 8.10 6.43
C GLU A 188 9.26 8.60 5.34
N LEU A 189 10.56 8.37 5.51
CA LEU A 189 11.57 8.71 4.49
C LEU A 189 11.35 7.91 3.20
N GLY A 190 11.14 6.60 3.30
CA GLY A 190 10.82 5.74 2.15
C GLY A 190 9.56 6.20 1.43
N GLN A 191 8.53 6.61 2.17
CA GLN A 191 7.27 7.10 1.63
C GLN A 191 7.45 8.43 0.89
N LEU A 192 8.25 9.36 1.43
CA LEU A 192 8.55 10.62 0.76
C LEU A 192 9.35 10.40 -0.54
N LEU A 193 10.32 9.47 -0.52
CA LEU A 193 11.10 9.12 -1.71
C LEU A 193 10.22 8.48 -2.79
N ALA A 194 9.40 7.48 -2.41
CA ALA A 194 8.44 6.86 -3.32
C ALA A 194 7.46 7.88 -3.88
N LEU A 195 6.90 8.75 -3.02
CA LEU A 195 6.00 9.81 -3.43
C LEU A 195 6.64 10.74 -4.47
N ALA A 196 7.86 11.21 -4.21
CA ALA A 196 8.59 12.07 -5.14
C ALA A 196 8.78 11.39 -6.50
N ALA A 197 9.23 10.13 -6.50
CA ALA A 197 9.43 9.36 -7.72
C ALA A 197 8.14 9.18 -8.52
N ILE A 198 7.05 8.73 -7.88
CA ILE A 198 5.78 8.49 -8.57
C ILE A 198 5.17 9.82 -9.05
N LEU A 199 5.30 10.92 -8.31
CA LEU A 199 4.84 12.25 -8.76
C LEU A 199 5.58 12.75 -9.99
N ILE A 200 6.89 12.54 -10.07
CA ILE A 200 7.69 12.89 -11.26
C ILE A 200 7.18 12.10 -12.47
N LEU A 201 7.05 10.77 -12.34
CA LEU A 201 6.58 9.89 -13.42
C LEU A 201 5.15 10.26 -13.87
N MET A 202 4.23 10.41 -12.91
CA MET A 202 2.86 10.84 -13.18
C MET A 202 2.81 12.24 -13.80
N GLY A 203 3.69 13.15 -13.37
CA GLY A 203 3.79 14.51 -13.90
C GLY A 203 4.13 14.53 -15.38
N PHE A 204 5.01 13.65 -15.85
CA PHE A 204 5.29 13.47 -17.28
C PHE A 204 4.13 12.79 -18.01
N TRP A 205 3.59 11.71 -17.46
CA TRP A 205 2.53 10.94 -18.13
C TRP A 205 1.22 11.73 -18.30
N ARG A 206 0.86 12.56 -17.32
CA ARG A 206 -0.31 13.45 -17.36
C ARG A 206 -0.28 14.48 -18.48
N LYS A 207 0.90 14.80 -19.02
CA LYS A 207 1.05 15.74 -20.16
C LYS A 207 0.72 15.10 -21.50
N THR A 208 0.53 13.78 -21.55
CA THR A 208 0.19 13.08 -22.80
C THR A 208 -1.31 13.14 -23.06
N GLU A 209 -1.72 13.33 -24.32
CA GLU A 209 -3.14 13.33 -24.71
C GLU A 209 -3.84 11.99 -24.43
N SER A 210 -3.04 10.92 -24.32
CA SER A 210 -3.51 9.57 -24.03
C SER A 210 -3.86 9.32 -22.56
N PHE A 211 -3.50 10.22 -21.64
CA PHE A 211 -3.63 10.01 -20.20
C PHE A 211 -5.05 9.62 -19.78
N MET A 212 -6.07 10.36 -20.26
CA MET A 212 -7.46 10.07 -19.91
C MET A 212 -7.94 8.72 -20.47
N ARG A 213 -7.42 8.29 -21.62
CA ARG A 213 -7.74 6.99 -22.21
C ARG A 213 -7.09 5.85 -21.42
N HIS A 214 -5.87 6.03 -20.95
CA HIS A 214 -5.14 5.04 -20.15
C HIS A 214 -5.49 5.08 -18.66
N ALA A 215 -6.11 6.15 -18.17
CA ALA A 215 -6.47 6.29 -16.76
C ALA A 215 -7.43 5.21 -16.29
N PHE A 216 -8.43 4.88 -17.12
CA PHE A 216 -9.34 3.76 -16.84
C PHE A 216 -8.59 2.43 -16.83
N ALA A 217 -7.70 2.22 -17.81
CA ALA A 217 -6.87 1.01 -17.90
C ALA A 217 -6.01 0.81 -16.66
N ALA A 218 -5.28 1.85 -16.25
CA ALA A 218 -4.37 1.78 -15.12
C ALA A 218 -5.10 1.53 -13.79
N ASN A 219 -6.26 2.15 -13.57
CA ASN A 219 -7.06 1.85 -12.38
C ASN A 219 -7.68 0.45 -12.44
N THR A 220 -7.97 -0.08 -13.63
CA THR A 220 -8.41 -1.49 -13.77
C THR A 220 -7.27 -2.45 -13.42
N VAL A 221 -6.04 -2.18 -13.86
CA VAL A 221 -4.84 -2.95 -13.51
C VAL A 221 -4.55 -2.85 -12.01
N LEU A 222 -4.65 -1.65 -11.43
CA LEU A 222 -4.50 -1.44 -9.99
C LEU A 222 -5.51 -2.26 -9.18
N MET A 223 -6.78 -2.25 -9.60
CA MET A 223 -7.84 -3.04 -8.98
C MET A 223 -7.56 -4.53 -9.08
N ALA A 224 -7.14 -5.01 -10.25
CA ALA A 224 -6.77 -6.40 -10.49
C ALA A 224 -5.59 -6.84 -9.61
N ALA A 225 -4.54 -6.02 -9.51
CA ALA A 225 -3.42 -6.28 -8.62
C ALA A 225 -3.88 -6.37 -7.15
N GLY A 226 -4.75 -5.45 -6.71
CA GLY A 226 -5.37 -5.51 -5.38
C GLY A 226 -6.12 -6.83 -5.12
N PHE A 227 -6.99 -7.26 -6.04
CA PHE A 227 -7.70 -8.54 -5.90
C PHE A 227 -6.77 -9.75 -5.91
N MET A 228 -5.68 -9.70 -6.70
CA MET A 228 -4.70 -10.78 -6.72
C MET A 228 -3.96 -10.88 -5.39
N LEU A 229 -3.55 -9.75 -4.79
CA LEU A 229 -2.97 -9.73 -3.44
C LEU A 229 -3.93 -10.34 -2.41
N VAL A 230 -5.22 -9.97 -2.46
CA VAL A 230 -6.25 -10.56 -1.60
C VAL A 230 -6.35 -12.07 -1.79
N GLY A 231 -6.43 -12.53 -3.04
CA GLY A 231 -6.54 -13.94 -3.37
C GLY A 231 -5.33 -14.75 -2.90
N PHE A 232 -4.13 -14.21 -3.06
CA PHE A 232 -2.89 -14.83 -2.58
C PHE A 232 -2.90 -15.03 -1.07
N GLN A 233 -3.28 -13.98 -0.32
CA GLN A 233 -3.31 -14.05 1.14
C GLN A 233 -4.41 -14.99 1.66
N LEU A 234 -5.61 -14.97 1.07
CA LEU A 234 -6.69 -15.88 1.46
C LEU A 234 -6.38 -17.34 1.10
N ALA A 235 -5.70 -17.59 -0.01
CA ALA A 235 -5.22 -18.93 -0.35
C ALA A 235 -4.16 -19.41 0.64
N GLY A 236 -3.22 -18.53 1.02
CA GLY A 236 -2.25 -18.79 2.09
C GLY A 236 -2.92 -19.10 3.44
N TYR A 237 -3.97 -18.36 3.80
CA TYR A 237 -4.76 -18.62 5.00
C TYR A 237 -5.49 -19.98 4.96
N ALA A 238 -6.02 -20.38 3.81
CA ALA A 238 -6.73 -21.66 3.67
C ALA A 238 -5.79 -22.88 3.67
N ALA A 239 -4.50 -22.67 3.35
CA ALA A 239 -3.50 -23.72 3.24
C ALA A 239 -2.69 -23.97 4.53
N ASN A 240 -2.77 -23.07 5.53
CA ASN A 240 -2.04 -23.13 6.80
C ASN A 240 -3.00 -23.12 8.00
#